data_AF-A0A7S1SBW7-F1
#
_entry.id   AF-A0A7S1SBW7-F1
#
_cell.length_a   1.000
_cell.length_b   1.000
_cell.length_c   1.000
_cell.angle_alpha   90.00
_cell.angle_beta   90.00
_cell.angle_gamma   90.00
#
_symmetry.space_group_name_H-M   'P 1'
#
loop_
_entity.id
_entity.type
_entity.pdbx_description
1 polymer ?
#
loop_
_entity_poly.entity_id
_entity_poly.type
_entity_poly.pdbx_seq_one_letter_code
_entity_poly.pdbx_strand_id
1 'polypeptide(L)'
;SLAAAKLLSALQLGQDQLYLRSTLQSALFCEDCCSIVGQNRQILEEAFALYSRRLRFPGQSAGDLMTFSAWIDFLQACNAQDFGASSNAWNLAFTLGREVRVDEYRSFRHMELSWSEFLVCIGAVVRLSSGFSSGLFLDRLLEFIEVHVVQAVH
;
A
#
# COMPACT_ATOMS: atom_id res chain seq x y z
N SER A 1 -2.41 -22.10 -29.80
CA SER A 1 -3.75 -22.43 -29.26
C SER A 1 -4.16 -21.36 -28.26
N LEU A 2 -5.46 -21.19 -27.99
CA LEU A 2 -5.98 -20.25 -26.99
C LEU A 2 -5.38 -20.49 -25.59
N ALA A 3 -5.09 -21.76 -25.26
CA ALA A 3 -4.44 -22.14 -24.00
C ALA A 3 -3.01 -21.57 -23.89
N ALA A 4 -2.21 -21.65 -24.95
CA ALA A 4 -0.85 -21.09 -24.96
C ALA A 4 -0.85 -19.56 -24.79
N ALA A 5 -1.79 -18.85 -25.43
CA ALA A 5 -1.93 -17.40 -25.29
C ALA A 5 -2.30 -16.98 -23.85
N LYS A 6 -3.22 -17.71 -23.20
CA LYS A 6 -3.57 -17.48 -21.79
C LYS A 6 -2.39 -17.71 -20.85
N LEU A 7 -1.59 -18.75 -21.12
CA LEU A 7 -0.41 -19.09 -20.32
C LEU A 7 0.68 -18.01 -20.44
N LEU A 8 0.93 -17.52 -21.66
CA LEU A 8 1.86 -16.41 -21.90
C LEU A 8 1.41 -15.12 -21.21
N SER A 9 0.10 -14.81 -21.25
CA SER A 9 -0.44 -13.65 -20.54
C SER A 9 -0.29 -13.77 -19.02
N ALA A 10 -0.50 -14.95 -18.44
CA ALA A 10 -0.29 -15.17 -17.02
C ALA A 10 1.19 -15.04 -16.61
N LEU A 11 2.11 -15.53 -17.46
CA LEU A 11 3.55 -15.36 -17.25
C LEU A 11 3.96 -13.88 -17.28
N GLN A 12 3.43 -13.11 -18.22
CA GLN A 12 3.70 -11.67 -18.31
C GLN A 12 3.24 -10.95 -17.04
N LEU A 13 2.01 -11.23 -16.57
CA LEU A 13 1.50 -10.66 -15.32
C LEU A 13 2.39 -11.00 -14.12
N GLY A 14 2.89 -12.22 -14.05
CA GLY A 14 3.83 -12.64 -13.01
C GLY A 14 5.15 -11.86 -13.07
N GLN A 15 5.71 -11.67 -14.26
CA GLN A 15 6.93 -10.89 -14.46
C GLN A 15 6.74 -9.41 -14.08
N ASP A 16 5.62 -8.81 -14.47
CA ASP A 16 5.30 -7.42 -14.15
C ASP A 16 5.17 -7.23 -12.63
N GLN A 17 4.53 -8.17 -11.93
CA GLN A 17 4.41 -8.15 -10.46
C GLN A 17 5.78 -8.29 -9.76
N LEU A 18 6.63 -9.19 -10.24
CA LEU A 18 8.00 -9.33 -9.71
C LEU A 18 8.82 -8.07 -9.92
N TYR A 19 8.72 -7.45 -11.10
CA TYR A 19 9.39 -6.20 -11.40
C TYR A 19 8.90 -5.05 -10.51
N LEU A 20 7.59 -4.91 -10.33
CA LEU A 20 7.02 -3.89 -9.45
C LEU A 20 7.48 -4.07 -8.00
N ARG A 21 7.45 -5.31 -7.48
CA ARG A 21 7.95 -5.61 -6.13
C ARG A 21 9.43 -5.29 -5.99
N SER A 22 10.26 -5.74 -6.93
CA SER A 22 11.70 -5.51 -6.90
C SER A 22 12.01 -4.01 -6.90
N THR A 23 11.38 -3.24 -7.79
CA THR A 23 11.63 -1.79 -7.88
C THR A 23 11.10 -1.02 -6.67
N LEU A 24 9.96 -1.44 -6.09
CA LEU A 24 9.45 -0.88 -4.84
C LEU A 24 10.43 -1.15 -3.69
N GLN A 25 10.87 -2.39 -3.51
CA GLN A 25 11.77 -2.76 -2.42
C GLN A 25 13.09 -2.02 -2.51
N SER A 26 13.68 -1.92 -3.71
CA SER A 26 14.93 -1.18 -3.92
C SER A 26 14.81 0.32 -3.62
N ALA A 27 13.63 0.92 -3.87
CA ALA A 27 13.41 2.33 -3.59
C ALA A 27 13.03 2.61 -2.12
N LEU A 28 12.22 1.74 -1.52
CA LEU A 28 11.63 1.93 -0.20
C LEU A 28 12.54 1.46 0.94
N PHE A 29 13.31 0.39 0.75
CA PHE A 29 14.14 -0.19 1.80
C PHE A 29 15.56 0.40 1.79
N CYS A 30 15.61 1.71 2.00
CA CYS A 30 16.84 2.48 2.19
C CYS A 30 16.76 3.32 3.47
N GLU A 31 17.92 3.82 3.91
CA GLU A 31 18.05 4.59 5.15
C GLU A 31 17.24 5.91 5.11
N ASP A 32 17.25 6.59 3.97
CA ASP A 32 16.52 7.85 3.80
C ASP A 32 15.01 7.66 3.95
N CYS A 33 14.43 6.62 3.33
CA CYS A 33 13.02 6.26 3.51
C CYS A 33 12.72 5.90 4.97
N CYS A 34 13.63 5.17 5.64
CA CYS A 34 13.48 4.84 7.06
C CYS A 34 13.47 6.10 7.94
N SER A 35 14.32 7.07 7.63
CA SER A 35 14.35 8.38 8.31
C SER A 35 13.05 9.14 8.10
N ILE A 36 12.55 9.24 6.86
CA ILE A 36 11.27 9.91 6.55
C ILE A 36 10.11 9.28 7.32
N VAL A 37 10.00 7.95 7.29
CA VAL A 37 8.97 7.19 8.03
C VAL A 37 9.14 7.39 9.54
N GLY A 38 10.37 7.41 10.05
CA GLY A 38 10.68 7.63 11.45
C GLY A 38 10.28 9.03 11.94
N GLN A 39 10.58 10.07 11.17
CA GLN A 39 10.23 11.46 11.46
C GLN A 39 8.72 11.68 11.45
N ASN A 40 8.02 10.99 10.55
CA ASN A 40 6.56 11.08 10.40
C ASN A 40 5.81 9.94 11.10
N ARG A 41 6.46 9.22 12.01
CA ARG A 41 5.89 8.01 12.62
C ARG A 41 4.55 8.27 13.32
N GLN A 42 4.46 9.37 14.05
CA GLN A 42 3.27 9.69 14.83
C GLN A 42 2.03 9.85 13.94
N ILE A 43 2.11 10.67 12.88
CA ILE A 43 0.96 10.89 11.98
C ILE A 43 0.57 9.60 11.25
N LEU A 44 1.55 8.76 10.89
CA LEU A 44 1.31 7.47 10.26
C LEU A 44 0.60 6.50 11.22
N GLU A 45 1.03 6.43 12.49
CA GLU A 45 0.40 5.60 13.52
C GLU A 45 -1.03 6.07 13.81
N GLU A 46 -1.25 7.39 13.87
CA GLU A 46 -2.58 7.99 14.03
C GLU A 46 -3.49 7.64 12.85
N ALA A 47 -3.01 7.76 11.61
CA ALA A 47 -3.75 7.35 10.42
C ALA A 47 -4.11 5.86 10.49
N PHE A 48 -3.14 4.98 10.75
CA PHE A 48 -3.40 3.56 10.82
C PHE A 48 -4.42 3.21 11.91
N ALA A 49 -4.28 3.77 13.11
CA ALA A 49 -5.20 3.54 14.21
C ALA A 49 -6.61 4.06 13.93
N LEU A 50 -6.73 5.23 13.29
CA LEU A 50 -8.01 5.84 12.93
C LEU A 50 -8.80 4.94 11.97
N TYR A 51 -8.17 4.52 10.86
CA TYR A 51 -8.88 3.78 9.81
C TYR A 51 -9.06 2.30 10.16
N SER A 52 -8.14 1.68 10.89
CA SER A 52 -8.28 0.28 11.38
C SER A 52 -9.46 0.08 12.34
N ARG A 53 -10.00 1.17 12.91
CA ARG A 53 -11.16 1.12 13.81
C ARG A 53 -12.50 1.27 13.10
N ARG A 54 -12.53 1.82 11.88
CA ARG A 54 -13.78 2.22 11.19
C ARG A 54 -14.54 1.04 10.60
N LEU A 55 -13.87 0.19 9.82
CA LEU A 55 -14.49 -0.90 9.07
C LEU A 55 -13.87 -2.23 9.47
N ARG A 56 -14.57 -2.98 10.32
CA ARG A 56 -14.11 -4.26 10.89
C ARG A 56 -14.92 -5.43 10.38
N PHE A 57 -14.27 -6.59 10.23
CA PHE A 57 -14.98 -7.83 9.94
C PHE A 57 -15.63 -8.40 11.22
N PRO A 58 -16.80 -9.07 11.11
CA PRO A 58 -17.38 -9.80 12.23
C PRO A 58 -16.40 -10.87 12.75
N GLY A 59 -16.14 -10.89 14.06
CA GLY A 59 -15.23 -11.86 14.69
C GLY A 59 -13.75 -11.50 14.65
N GLN A 60 -13.40 -10.34 14.07
CA GLN A 60 -12.03 -9.83 14.08
C GLN A 60 -11.65 -9.39 15.51
N SER A 61 -10.50 -9.86 16.01
CA SER A 61 -9.96 -9.39 17.29
C SER A 61 -9.75 -7.88 17.22
N ALA A 62 -10.25 -7.16 18.22
CA ALA A 62 -10.21 -5.70 18.21
C ALA A 62 -8.78 -5.19 18.20
N GLY A 63 -8.39 -4.43 17.17
CA GLY A 63 -7.35 -3.39 17.32
C GLY A 63 -6.25 -3.31 16.27
N ASP A 64 -5.86 -4.40 15.60
CA ASP A 64 -4.48 -4.46 15.07
C ASP A 64 -4.35 -4.48 13.55
N LEU A 65 -5.45 -4.62 12.80
CA LEU A 65 -5.41 -4.77 11.35
C LEU A 65 -6.35 -3.78 10.65
N MET A 66 -5.86 -3.21 9.54
CA MET A 66 -6.63 -2.37 8.64
C MET A 66 -7.27 -3.23 7.55
N THR A 67 -8.59 -3.21 7.42
CA THR A 67 -9.27 -3.95 6.34
C THR A 67 -9.05 -3.27 4.99
N PHE A 68 -9.22 -4.01 3.90
CA PHE A 68 -9.15 -3.48 2.54
C PHE A 68 -10.12 -2.31 2.33
N SER A 69 -11.34 -2.39 2.86
CA SER A 69 -12.30 -1.28 2.77
C SER A 69 -11.81 -0.05 3.53
N ALA A 70 -11.24 -0.23 4.73
CA ALA A 70 -10.63 0.88 5.49
C ALA A 70 -9.44 1.50 4.75
N TRP A 71 -8.65 0.72 4.01
CA TRP A 71 -7.58 1.21 3.15
C TRP A 71 -8.10 2.08 2.01
N ILE A 72 -9.21 1.69 1.36
CA ILE A 72 -9.84 2.50 0.32
C ILE A 72 -10.36 3.82 0.89
N ASP A 73 -11.06 3.78 2.03
CA ASP A 73 -11.52 4.99 2.72
C ASP A 73 -10.36 5.92 3.11
N PHE A 74 -9.24 5.35 3.57
CA PHE A 74 -8.03 6.10 3.88
C PHE A 74 -7.48 6.84 2.66
N LEU A 75 -7.36 6.17 1.51
CA LEU A 75 -6.83 6.79 0.29
C LEU A 75 -7.79 7.82 -0.32
N GLN A 76 -9.10 7.65 -0.13
CA GLN A 76 -10.08 8.67 -0.47
C GLN A 76 -9.86 9.92 0.40
N ALA A 77 -9.71 9.76 1.71
CA ALA A 77 -9.45 10.88 2.62
C ALA A 77 -8.10 11.57 2.37
N CYS A 78 -7.10 10.81 1.90
CA CYS A 78 -5.82 11.36 1.45
C CYS A 78 -5.93 12.16 0.13
N ASN A 79 -7.07 12.14 -0.56
CA ASN A 79 -7.19 12.61 -1.94
C ASN A 79 -6.08 12.01 -2.84
N ALA A 80 -5.83 10.71 -2.72
CA ALA A 80 -4.72 10.06 -3.43
C ALA A 80 -4.82 10.16 -4.97
N GLN A 81 -6.02 10.45 -5.51
CA GLN A 81 -6.19 10.74 -6.94
C GLN A 81 -5.48 12.03 -7.36
N ASP A 82 -5.52 13.08 -6.52
CA ASP A 82 -4.87 14.37 -6.79
C ASP A 82 -3.33 14.22 -6.76
N PHE A 83 -2.84 13.31 -5.93
CA PHE A 83 -1.43 12.91 -5.93
C PHE A 83 -1.02 12.09 -7.17
N GLY A 84 -1.99 11.68 -8.00
CA GLY A 84 -1.77 10.91 -9.22
C GLY A 84 -1.87 9.39 -9.06
N ALA A 85 -2.34 8.89 -7.90
CA ALA A 85 -2.62 7.46 -7.72
C ALA A 85 -4.07 7.15 -8.08
N SER A 86 -4.27 6.46 -9.21
CA SER A 86 -5.60 6.02 -9.65
C SER A 86 -6.22 4.97 -8.70
N SER A 87 -7.54 4.79 -8.74
CA SER A 87 -8.24 3.75 -7.97
C SER A 87 -7.69 2.33 -8.23
N ASN A 88 -7.27 2.03 -9.45
CA ASN A 88 -6.61 0.76 -9.76
C ASN A 88 -5.24 0.63 -9.08
N ALA A 89 -4.50 1.75 -8.98
CA ALA A 89 -3.23 1.78 -8.26
C ALA A 89 -3.43 1.52 -6.76
N TRP A 90 -4.56 1.92 -6.17
CA TRP A 90 -4.87 1.66 -4.76
C TRP A 90 -4.99 0.16 -4.46
N ASN A 91 -5.69 -0.57 -5.33
CA ASN A 91 -5.88 -2.01 -5.22
C ASN A 91 -4.55 -2.76 -5.41
N LEU A 92 -3.75 -2.29 -6.36
CA LEU A 92 -2.44 -2.86 -6.64
C LEU A 92 -1.45 -2.57 -5.52
N ALA A 93 -1.45 -1.35 -4.95
CA ALA A 93 -0.62 -0.99 -3.80
C ALA A 93 -0.89 -1.90 -2.60
N PHE A 94 -2.18 -2.14 -2.29
CA PHE A 94 -2.59 -3.09 -1.27
C PHE A 94 -2.01 -4.49 -1.52
N THR A 95 -2.09 -4.96 -2.76
CA THR A 95 -1.59 -6.28 -3.15
C THR A 95 -0.06 -6.38 -3.09
N LEU A 96 0.64 -5.29 -3.41
CA LEU A 96 2.11 -5.23 -3.38
C LEU A 96 2.65 -5.26 -1.95
N GLY A 97 2.03 -4.51 -1.03
CA GLY A 97 2.49 -4.40 0.35
C GLY A 97 2.07 -5.57 1.26
N ARG A 98 1.02 -6.31 0.90
CA ARG A 98 0.54 -7.46 1.68
C ARG A 98 1.47 -8.67 1.56
N GLU A 99 1.77 -9.30 2.70
CA GLU A 99 2.46 -10.58 2.74
C GLU A 99 1.56 -11.72 2.23
N VAL A 100 2.13 -12.63 1.43
CA VAL A 100 1.42 -13.84 1.00
C VAL A 100 1.73 -14.94 2.00
N ARG A 101 0.71 -15.37 2.75
CA ARG A 101 0.79 -16.48 3.70
C ARG A 101 0.11 -17.70 3.11
N VAL A 102 0.88 -18.76 2.85
CA VAL A 102 0.43 -19.95 2.11
C VAL A 102 -0.59 -20.78 2.93
N ASP A 103 -0.54 -20.71 4.26
CA ASP A 103 -1.36 -21.54 5.15
C ASP A 103 -2.64 -20.86 5.66
N GLU A 104 -3.02 -19.71 5.10
CA GLU A 104 -4.10 -18.88 5.62
C GLU A 104 -5.36 -18.94 4.74
N TYR A 105 -6.08 -20.07 4.81
CA TYR A 105 -7.32 -20.34 4.05
C TYR A 105 -8.60 -20.23 4.89
N ARG A 106 -8.48 -19.93 6.19
CA ARG A 106 -9.63 -19.86 7.12
C ARG A 106 -9.94 -18.46 7.66
N SER A 107 -9.11 -17.46 7.38
CA SER A 107 -9.27 -16.10 7.90
C SER A 107 -9.43 -15.05 6.77
N PHE A 108 -9.90 -13.87 7.15
CA PHE A 108 -9.92 -12.69 6.26
C PHE A 108 -8.58 -11.95 6.20
N ARG A 109 -7.48 -12.56 6.66
CA ARG A 109 -6.17 -11.91 6.73
C ARG A 109 -5.66 -11.40 5.38
N HIS A 110 -6.02 -12.10 4.30
CA HIS A 110 -5.73 -11.66 2.94
C HIS A 110 -6.44 -10.33 2.58
N MET A 111 -7.50 -9.94 3.28
CA MET A 111 -8.19 -8.66 3.08
C MET A 111 -7.80 -7.63 4.15
N GLU A 112 -6.66 -7.81 4.80
CA GLU A 112 -6.23 -6.99 5.93
C GLU A 112 -4.75 -6.62 5.81
N LEU A 113 -4.36 -5.52 6.45
CA LEU A 113 -2.99 -5.04 6.57
C LEU A 113 -2.59 -4.94 8.04
N SER A 114 -1.42 -5.45 8.38
CA SER A 114 -0.71 -5.06 9.60
C SER A 114 -0.11 -3.66 9.45
N TRP A 115 0.39 -3.11 10.56
CA TRP A 115 1.13 -1.84 10.56
C TRP A 115 2.29 -1.82 9.55
N SER A 116 3.11 -2.87 9.52
CA SER A 116 4.23 -2.96 8.58
C SER A 116 3.76 -3.02 7.13
N GLU A 117 2.71 -3.78 6.83
CA GLU A 117 2.16 -3.87 5.48
C GLU A 117 1.55 -2.54 5.03
N PHE A 118 0.92 -1.79 5.95
CA PHE A 118 0.42 -0.44 5.69
C PHE A 118 1.53 0.51 5.25
N LEU A 119 2.67 0.51 5.95
CA LEU A 119 3.83 1.33 5.56
C LEU A 119 4.36 0.97 4.18
N VAL A 120 4.42 -0.32 3.84
CA VAL A 120 4.81 -0.77 2.49
C VAL A 120 3.76 -0.35 1.45
N CYS A 121 2.47 -0.41 1.79
CA CYS A 121 1.40 0.03 0.90
C CYS A 121 1.48 1.53 0.61
N ILE A 122 1.87 2.38 1.57
CA ILE A 122 2.13 3.81 1.33
C ILE A 122 3.24 3.99 0.29
N GLY A 123 4.38 3.31 0.46
CA GLY A 123 5.44 3.34 -0.54
C GLY A 123 4.99 2.83 -1.91
N ALA A 124 4.11 1.82 -1.94
CA ALA A 124 3.53 1.29 -3.16
C ALA A 124 2.59 2.30 -3.85
N VAL A 125 1.81 3.09 -3.11
CA VAL A 125 1.00 4.19 -3.68
C VAL A 125 1.88 5.20 -4.38
N VAL A 126 2.99 5.60 -3.76
CA VAL A 126 3.97 6.53 -4.36
C VAL A 126 4.64 5.93 -5.59
N ARG A 127 4.98 4.65 -5.54
CA ARG A 127 5.56 3.93 -6.69
C ARG A 127 4.60 3.82 -7.89
N LEU A 128 3.30 3.76 -7.63
CA LEU A 128 2.25 3.59 -8.64
C LEU A 128 1.59 4.92 -9.07
N SER A 129 1.98 6.04 -8.47
CA SER A 129 1.42 7.35 -8.83
C SER A 129 1.98 7.86 -10.17
N SER A 130 1.19 8.67 -10.87
CA SER A 130 1.62 9.32 -12.09
C SER A 130 2.77 10.29 -11.78
N GLY A 131 3.90 10.09 -12.44
CA GLY A 131 5.12 10.88 -12.21
C GLY A 131 6.11 10.23 -11.23
N PHE A 132 5.97 8.93 -10.92
CA PHE A 132 7.03 8.18 -10.27
C PHE A 132 8.32 8.23 -11.11
N SER A 133 9.43 8.56 -10.44
CA SER A 133 10.77 8.27 -10.92
C SER A 133 11.62 7.85 -9.73
N SER A 134 12.58 6.95 -9.94
CA SER A 134 13.41 6.43 -8.84
C SER A 134 14.17 7.53 -8.10
N GLY A 135 14.58 8.60 -8.80
CA GLY A 135 15.33 9.71 -8.20
C GLY A 135 14.48 10.67 -7.37
N LEU A 136 13.15 10.69 -7.58
CA LEU A 136 12.21 11.54 -6.85
C LEU A 136 11.39 10.76 -5.83
N PHE A 137 11.65 9.47 -5.64
CA PHE A 137 10.81 8.63 -4.80
C PHE A 137 10.75 9.14 -3.35
N LEU A 138 11.88 9.56 -2.80
CA LEU A 138 11.98 10.10 -1.44
C LEU A 138 11.14 11.36 -1.27
N ASP A 139 11.32 12.33 -2.16
CA ASP A 139 10.58 13.60 -2.12
C ASP A 139 9.08 13.37 -2.23
N ARG A 140 8.67 12.46 -3.11
CA ARG A 140 7.27 12.12 -3.31
C ARG A 140 6.68 11.31 -2.15
N LEU A 141 7.49 10.47 -1.50
CA LEU A 141 7.07 9.78 -0.28
C LEU A 141 6.82 10.77 0.84
N LEU A 142 7.74 11.73 1.02
CA LEU A 142 7.60 12.79 2.00
C LEU A 142 6.37 13.66 1.72
N GLU A 143 6.20 14.12 0.47
CA GLU A 143 5.03 14.89 0.02
C GLU A 143 3.73 14.14 0.32
N PHE A 144 3.66 12.86 -0.02
CA PHE A 144 2.46 12.07 0.25
C PHE A 144 2.14 12.00 1.74
N ILE A 145 3.15 11.84 2.59
CA ILE A 145 2.94 11.75 4.04
C ILE A 145 2.55 13.12 4.61
N GLU A 146 3.34 14.16 4.36
CA GLU A 146 3.17 15.48 4.99
C GLU A 146 1.99 16.28 4.46
N VAL A 147 1.55 16.03 3.22
CA VAL A 147 0.40 16.72 2.62
C VAL A 147 -0.84 15.84 2.70
N HIS A 148 -0.79 14.65 2.12
CA HIS A 148 -1.98 13.83 1.90
C HIS A 148 -2.39 12.99 3.12
N VAL A 149 -1.43 12.35 3.80
CA VAL A 149 -1.75 11.58 5.01
C VAL A 149 -2.15 12.50 6.16
N VAL A 150 -1.45 13.63 6.34
CA VAL A 150 -1.83 14.66 7.31
C VAL A 150 -3.26 15.14 7.10
N GLN A 151 -3.65 15.42 5.85
CA GLN A 151 -5.03 15.80 5.52
C GLN A 151 -6.05 14.72 5.88
N ALA A 152 -5.72 13.44 5.76
CA ALA A 152 -6.64 12.35 6.06
C ALA A 152 -6.89 12.13 7.56
N VAL A 153 -6.04 12.69 8.43
CA VAL A 153 -6.11 12.58 9.89
C VAL A 153 -6.77 13.79 10.54
N HIS A 154 -6.73 14.97 9.90
CA HIS A 154 -7.33 16.22 10.38
C HIS A 154 -8.71 16.49 9.76
#